data_AF-A0A1V9Z8H5-F1
#
_entry.id   AF-A0A1V9Z8H5-F1
#
_cell.length_a   1.000
_cell.length_b   1.000
_cell.length_c   1.000
_cell.angle_alpha   90.00
_cell.angle_beta   90.00
_cell.angle_gamma   90.00
#
_symmetry.space_group_name_H-M   'P 1'
#
loop_
_entity.id
_entity.type
_entity.pdbx_description
1 polymer ?
#
loop_
_entity_poly.entity_id
_entity_poly.type
_entity_poly.pdbx_seq_one_letter_code
_entity_poly.pdbx_strand_id
1 'polypeptide(L)'
;MDHRSDIVLQSEVGVNLPLQMLLYYHACFSAFTFPIWTGVFYRKMTDLKYSSAIGMYAEICCFCIYLPTDVVRLYLGYSGNLLEKVPHLVGFTFLSLVPQVPCVLYLTAASEHSLPFTEIIGVLNFLFLSAQMYHAYYACRASIRRQTAMFMRLCDADQGKKSV
;
A
#
# COMPACT_ATOMS: atom_id res chain seq x y z
N MET A 1 28.15 -19.80 -20.25
CA MET A 1 27.01 -19.26 -19.49
C MET A 1 26.06 -20.41 -19.25
N ASP A 2 25.91 -20.81 -17.99
CA ASP A 2 25.18 -22.02 -17.60
C ASP A 2 23.67 -21.70 -17.48
N HIS A 3 22.84 -22.46 -18.20
CA HIS A 3 21.38 -22.33 -18.15
C HIS A 3 20.83 -22.49 -16.73
N ARG A 4 21.57 -23.19 -15.86
CA ARG A 4 21.24 -23.36 -14.45
C ARG A 4 21.42 -22.08 -13.64
N SER A 5 22.42 -21.24 -13.98
CA SER A 5 22.60 -19.93 -13.34
C SER A 5 21.49 -18.95 -13.71
N ASP A 6 20.97 -18.99 -14.95
CA ASP A 6 19.84 -18.14 -15.35
C ASP A 6 18.54 -18.53 -14.63
N ILE A 7 18.31 -19.84 -14.41
CA ILE A 7 17.15 -20.32 -13.64
C ILE A 7 17.25 -19.93 -12.16
N VAL A 8 18.47 -19.93 -11.58
CA VAL A 8 18.71 -19.49 -10.21
C VAL A 8 18.60 -17.97 -10.09
N LEU A 9 19.14 -17.19 -11.03
CA LEU A 9 18.97 -15.73 -11.11
C LEU A 9 17.50 -15.33 -11.29
N GLN A 10 16.73 -16.08 -12.07
CA GLN A 10 15.30 -15.86 -12.26
C GLN A 10 14.47 -16.29 -11.03
N SER A 11 15.02 -17.18 -10.20
CA SER A 11 14.47 -17.49 -8.86
C SER A 11 14.84 -16.43 -7.80
N GLU A 12 15.87 -15.62 -8.04
CA GLU A 12 16.38 -14.62 -7.10
C GLU A 12 15.62 -13.28 -7.16
N VAL A 13 14.98 -12.94 -8.29
CA VAL A 13 14.20 -11.69 -8.41
C VAL A 13 12.73 -11.96 -8.10
N GLY A 14 12.49 -12.41 -6.86
CA GLY A 14 11.15 -12.56 -6.29
C GLY A 14 10.40 -11.22 -6.18
N VAL A 15 11.18 -10.19 -5.84
CA VAL A 15 10.72 -8.87 -5.43
C VAL A 15 10.41 -7.98 -6.63
N ASN A 16 9.25 -7.31 -6.60
CA ASN A 16 8.97 -6.24 -7.55
C ASN A 16 9.75 -4.97 -7.11
N LEU A 17 10.92 -4.73 -7.71
CA LEU A 17 11.79 -3.59 -7.36
C LEU A 17 11.07 -2.23 -7.44
N PRO A 18 10.34 -1.90 -8.52
CA PRO A 18 9.58 -0.66 -8.60
C PRO A 18 8.63 -0.49 -7.42
N LEU A 19 7.85 -1.53 -7.07
CA LEU A 19 6.95 -1.48 -5.92
C LEU A 19 7.71 -1.20 -4.63
N GLN A 20 8.87 -1.84 -4.44
CA GLN A 20 9.70 -1.66 -3.25
C GLN A 20 10.20 -0.22 -3.10
N MET A 21 10.67 0.37 -4.21
CA MET A 21 11.10 1.77 -4.25
C MET A 21 9.94 2.72 -3.93
N LEU A 22 8.79 2.50 -4.55
CA LEU A 22 7.60 3.32 -4.31
C LEU A 22 7.16 3.26 -2.84
N LEU A 23 7.13 2.07 -2.23
CA LEU A 23 6.78 1.90 -0.82
C LEU A 23 7.78 2.60 0.11
N TYR A 24 9.08 2.49 -0.19
CA TYR A 24 10.13 3.17 0.57
C TYR A 24 9.99 4.69 0.51
N TYR A 25 9.88 5.27 -0.68
CA TYR A 25 9.74 6.72 -0.84
C TYR A 25 8.43 7.23 -0.27
N HIS A 26 7.33 6.46 -0.41
CA HIS A 26 6.06 6.82 0.23
C HIS A 26 6.19 6.80 1.75
N ALA A 27 6.89 5.82 2.34
CA ALA A 27 7.12 5.80 3.79
C ALA A 27 7.95 6.99 4.28
N CYS A 28 9.00 7.38 3.55
CA CYS A 28 9.78 8.58 3.86
C CYS A 28 8.93 9.86 3.74
N PHE A 29 8.11 9.95 2.69
CA PHE A 29 7.19 11.06 2.48
C PHE A 29 6.14 11.15 3.61
N SER A 30 5.49 10.03 3.97
CA SER A 30 4.54 9.96 5.08
C SER A 30 5.21 10.36 6.40
N ALA A 31 6.40 9.85 6.70
CA ALA A 31 7.12 10.19 7.93
C ALA A 31 7.44 11.69 8.04
N PHE A 32 7.77 12.36 6.94
CA PHE A 32 8.03 13.80 6.92
C PHE A 32 6.74 14.63 6.99
N THR A 33 5.70 14.24 6.25
CA THR A 33 4.46 15.02 6.11
C THR A 33 3.49 14.84 7.27
N PHE A 34 3.46 13.68 7.93
CA PHE A 34 2.49 13.38 8.99
C PHE A 34 2.53 14.36 10.17
N PRO A 35 3.69 14.77 10.71
CA PRO A 35 3.74 15.78 11.78
C PRO A 35 3.16 17.12 11.32
N ILE A 36 3.48 17.54 10.09
CA ILE A 36 3.04 18.82 9.54
C ILE A 36 1.53 18.79 9.31
N TRP A 37 1.02 17.73 8.67
CA TRP A 37 -0.39 17.57 8.40
C TRP A 37 -1.22 17.44 9.68
N THR A 38 -0.72 16.74 10.70
CA THR A 38 -1.35 16.68 12.03
C THR A 38 -1.42 18.06 12.68
N GLY A 39 -0.37 18.88 12.57
CA GLY A 39 -0.38 20.27 13.04
C GLY A 39 -1.42 21.13 12.31
N VAL A 40 -1.48 21.03 10.99
CA VAL A 40 -2.50 21.73 10.17
C VAL A 40 -3.91 21.28 10.54
N PHE A 41 -4.13 19.98 10.70
CA PHE A 41 -5.40 19.41 11.14
C PHE A 41 -5.81 19.94 12.53
N TYR A 42 -4.88 19.97 13.49
CA TYR A 42 -5.13 20.52 14.83
C TYR A 42 -5.54 22.00 14.76
N ARG A 43 -4.78 22.84 14.05
CA ARG A 43 -5.12 24.26 13.87
C ARG A 43 -6.46 24.47 13.20
N LYS A 44 -6.78 23.63 12.22
CA LYS A 44 -8.08 23.64 11.55
C LYS A 44 -9.23 23.33 12.51
N MET A 45 -9.05 22.37 13.42
CA MET A 45 -10.08 22.03 14.42
C MET A 45 -10.23 23.08 15.53
N THR A 46 -9.18 23.86 15.83
CA THR A 46 -9.24 24.90 16.88
C THR A 46 -9.65 26.27 16.36
N ASP A 47 -9.22 26.64 15.15
CA ASP A 47 -9.29 28.02 14.67
C ASP A 47 -10.42 28.25 13.67
N LEU A 48 -10.83 27.21 12.94
CA LEU A 48 -11.86 27.32 11.90
C LEU A 48 -13.22 26.86 12.44
N LYS A 49 -14.26 27.64 12.12
CA LYS A 49 -15.64 27.28 12.44
C LYS A 49 -16.19 26.39 11.35
N TYR A 50 -16.69 25.22 11.72
CA TYR A 50 -17.42 24.34 10.81
C TYR A 50 -18.90 24.73 10.77
N SER A 51 -19.44 24.87 9.55
CA SER A 51 -20.85 25.11 9.31
C SER A 51 -21.69 23.86 9.56
N SER A 52 -21.11 22.67 9.35
CA SER A 52 -21.79 21.40 9.57
C SER A 52 -21.07 20.54 10.60
N ALA A 53 -21.79 20.12 11.63
CA ALA A 53 -21.27 19.14 12.60
C ALA A 53 -20.88 17.83 11.90
N ILE A 54 -21.64 17.41 10.88
CA ILE A 54 -21.35 16.20 10.10
C ILE A 54 -20.02 16.34 9.37
N GLY A 55 -19.75 17.51 8.76
CA GLY A 55 -18.49 17.76 8.07
C GLY A 55 -17.28 17.69 9.00
N MET A 56 -17.40 18.29 10.18
CA MET A 56 -16.38 18.21 11.24
C MET A 56 -16.12 16.77 11.68
N TYR A 57 -17.17 16.01 12.04
CA TYR A 57 -17.01 14.62 12.49
C TYR A 57 -16.49 13.70 11.39
N ALA A 58 -16.96 13.85 10.15
CA ALA A 58 -16.47 13.06 9.02
C ALA A 58 -14.98 13.32 8.77
N GLU A 59 -14.52 14.57 8.86
CA GLU A 59 -13.10 14.89 8.73
C GLU A 59 -12.25 14.28 9.85
N ILE A 60 -12.72 14.36 11.10
CA ILE A 60 -12.05 13.70 12.23
C ILE A 60 -11.98 12.19 12.00
N CYS A 61 -13.08 11.55 11.61
CA CYS A 61 -13.12 10.12 11.33
C CYS A 61 -12.16 9.73 10.20
N CYS A 62 -12.18 10.45 9.07
CA CYS A 62 -11.27 10.19 7.96
C CYS A 62 -9.81 10.32 8.38
N PHE A 63 -9.45 11.35 9.15
CA PHE A 63 -8.07 11.54 9.62
C PHE A 63 -7.63 10.42 10.57
N CYS A 64 -8.50 10.04 11.53
CA CYS A 64 -8.25 8.95 12.47
C CYS A 64 -8.18 7.57 11.81
N ILE A 65 -8.89 7.34 10.70
CA ILE A 65 -8.80 6.10 9.92
C ILE A 65 -7.56 6.11 9.02
N TYR A 66 -7.27 7.23 8.37
CA TYR A 66 -6.17 7.38 7.40
C TYR A 66 -4.81 7.05 8.01
N LEU A 67 -4.46 7.67 9.15
CA LEU A 67 -3.13 7.54 9.75
C LEU A 67 -2.74 6.08 10.09
N PRO A 68 -3.52 5.32 10.90
CA PRO A 68 -3.17 3.95 11.23
C PRO A 68 -3.26 3.04 9.99
N THR A 69 -4.21 3.30 9.10
CA THR A 69 -4.34 2.54 7.85
C THR A 69 -3.08 2.68 7.01
N ASP A 70 -2.54 3.88 6.83
CA ASP A 70 -1.35 4.08 5.99
C ASP A 70 -0.14 3.31 6.54
N VAL A 71 0.05 3.32 7.86
CA VAL A 71 1.15 2.60 8.52
C VAL A 71 1.03 1.09 8.30
N VAL A 72 -0.14 0.51 8.60
CA VAL A 72 -0.37 -0.93 8.44
C VAL A 72 -0.29 -1.33 6.97
N ARG A 73 -0.86 -0.52 6.08
CA ARG A 73 -0.81 -0.72 4.63
C ARG A 73 0.63 -0.75 4.15
N LEU A 74 1.44 0.27 4.43
CA LEU A 74 2.85 0.31 4.02
C LEU A 74 3.64 -0.90 4.54
N TYR A 75 3.42 -1.31 5.80
CA TYR A 75 4.02 -2.52 6.35
C TYR A 75 3.66 -3.78 5.55
N LEU A 76 2.37 -3.99 5.28
CA LEU A 76 1.89 -5.15 4.53
C LEU A 76 2.42 -5.15 3.09
N GLY A 77 2.50 -3.99 2.45
CA GLY A 77 3.09 -3.87 1.11
C GLY A 77 4.57 -4.23 1.10
N TYR A 78 5.33 -3.69 2.04
CA TYR A 78 6.77 -3.89 2.16
C TYR A 78 7.11 -5.36 2.47
N SER A 79 6.48 -5.91 3.52
CA SER A 79 6.63 -7.31 3.93
C SER A 79 6.10 -8.27 2.87
N GLY A 80 4.96 -7.97 2.26
CA GLY A 80 4.34 -8.80 1.23
C GLY A 80 5.17 -8.91 -0.04
N ASN A 81 5.76 -7.82 -0.50
CA ASN A 81 6.61 -7.82 -1.69
C ASN A 81 7.98 -8.47 -1.44
N LEU A 82 8.63 -8.19 -0.31
CA LEU A 82 9.95 -8.76 0.01
C LEU A 82 9.90 -10.26 0.32
N LEU A 83 8.90 -10.68 1.10
CA LEU A 83 8.77 -12.06 1.55
C LEU A 83 7.85 -12.89 0.65
N GLU A 84 7.43 -12.32 -0.50
CA GLU A 84 6.47 -12.91 -1.43
C GLU A 84 5.18 -13.45 -0.77
N LYS A 85 4.77 -12.83 0.33
CA LYS A 85 3.58 -13.21 1.10
C LYS A 85 2.33 -12.68 0.41
N VAL A 86 1.72 -13.51 -0.44
CA VAL A 86 0.44 -13.20 -1.12
C VAL A 86 -0.62 -12.65 -0.15
N PRO A 87 -0.86 -13.22 1.05
CA PRO A 87 -1.84 -12.65 1.98
C PRO A 87 -1.55 -11.21 2.39
N HIS A 88 -0.26 -10.84 2.53
CA HIS A 88 0.12 -9.47 2.88
C HIS A 88 -0.08 -8.51 1.69
N LEU A 89 0.26 -8.91 0.46
CA LEU A 89 -0.02 -8.10 -0.74
C LEU A 89 -1.52 -7.91 -1.00
N VAL A 90 -2.34 -8.91 -0.69
CA VAL A 90 -3.81 -8.78 -0.73
C VAL A 90 -4.29 -7.81 0.34
N GLY A 91 -3.78 -7.91 1.58
CA GLY A 91 -4.09 -6.96 2.64
C GLY A 91 -3.66 -5.52 2.30
N PHE A 92 -2.47 -5.35 1.71
CA PHE A 92 -2.00 -4.08 1.17
C PHE A 92 -2.98 -3.49 0.15
N THR A 93 -3.42 -4.31 -0.81
CA THR A 93 -4.36 -3.91 -1.87
C THR A 93 -5.71 -3.52 -1.27
N PHE A 94 -6.23 -4.33 -0.34
CA PHE A 94 -7.49 -4.08 0.34
C PHE A 94 -7.46 -2.76 1.13
N LEU A 95 -6.42 -2.55 1.95
CA LEU A 95 -6.26 -1.31 2.72
C LEU A 95 -6.04 -0.10 1.82
N SER A 96 -5.40 -0.27 0.66
CA SER A 96 -5.24 0.80 -0.32
C SER A 96 -6.58 1.22 -0.93
N LEU A 97 -7.44 0.28 -1.32
CA LEU A 97 -8.69 0.59 -2.01
C LEU A 97 -9.83 0.99 -1.07
N VAL A 98 -9.98 0.30 0.06
CA VAL A 98 -11.19 0.39 0.90
C VAL A 98 -11.13 1.56 1.88
N PRO A 99 -10.13 1.67 2.78
CA PRO A 99 -10.00 2.85 3.62
C PRO A 99 -9.16 3.97 3.01
N GLN A 100 -8.02 3.67 2.35
CA GLN A 100 -7.07 4.72 1.97
C GLN A 100 -7.58 5.65 0.87
N VAL A 101 -8.07 5.11 -0.26
CA VAL A 101 -8.63 5.91 -1.36
C VAL A 101 -9.75 6.84 -0.90
N PRO A 102 -10.83 6.38 -0.24
CA PRO A 102 -11.92 7.29 0.14
C PRO A 102 -11.48 8.32 1.18
N CYS A 103 -10.61 7.95 2.14
CA CYS A 103 -10.10 8.93 3.10
C CYS A 103 -9.26 10.00 2.40
N VAL A 104 -8.37 9.62 1.48
CA VAL A 104 -7.55 10.61 0.75
C VAL A 104 -8.43 11.52 -0.11
N LEU A 105 -9.43 10.97 -0.81
CA LEU A 105 -10.36 11.76 -1.62
C LEU A 105 -11.16 12.74 -0.75
N TYR A 106 -11.68 12.28 0.39
CA TYR A 106 -12.43 13.14 1.30
C TYR A 106 -11.57 14.27 1.86
N LEU A 107 -10.41 13.93 2.44
CA LEU A 107 -9.51 14.90 3.07
C LEU A 107 -8.92 15.91 2.08
N THR A 108 -8.83 15.55 0.80
CA THR A 108 -8.29 16.42 -0.26
C THR A 108 -9.36 17.29 -0.90
N ALA A 109 -10.51 16.71 -1.27
CA ALA A 109 -11.46 17.35 -2.19
C ALA A 109 -12.84 17.62 -1.60
N ALA A 110 -13.24 16.93 -0.53
CA ALA A 110 -14.59 17.04 0.04
C ALA A 110 -14.62 17.70 1.42
N SER A 111 -13.45 18.03 1.97
CA SER A 111 -13.33 18.70 3.26
C SER A 111 -13.86 20.13 3.20
N GLU A 112 -14.56 20.57 4.24
CA GLU A 112 -15.18 21.90 4.29
C GLU A 112 -14.17 23.04 4.20
N HIS A 113 -13.01 22.88 4.86
CA HIS A 113 -11.91 23.85 4.79
C HIS A 113 -10.68 23.24 4.12
N SER A 114 -10.73 23.06 2.80
CA SER A 114 -9.54 22.66 2.05
C SER A 114 -8.50 23.78 2.04
N LEU A 115 -7.30 23.47 2.53
CA LEU A 115 -6.13 24.35 2.47
C LEU A 115 -5.22 23.86 1.34
N PRO A 116 -4.56 24.77 0.60
CA PRO A 116 -3.74 24.40 -0.56
C PRO A 116 -2.63 23.40 -0.20
N PHE A 117 -2.09 23.49 1.02
CA PHE A 117 -1.12 22.54 1.54
C PHE A 117 -1.68 21.10 1.64
N THR A 118 -2.89 20.96 2.20
CA THR A 118 -3.56 19.66 2.35
C THR A 118 -3.92 19.08 0.99
N GLU A 119 -4.36 19.92 0.06
CA GLU A 119 -4.69 19.51 -1.31
C GLU A 119 -3.47 18.94 -2.05
N ILE A 120 -2.34 19.66 -2.02
CA ILE A 120 -1.10 19.22 -2.69
C ILE A 120 -0.62 17.89 -2.11
N ILE A 121 -0.59 17.77 -0.78
CA ILE A 121 -0.20 16.51 -0.12
C ILE A 121 -1.17 15.38 -0.49
N GLY A 122 -2.47 15.66 -0.50
CA GLY A 122 -3.50 14.71 -0.89
C GLY A 122 -3.32 14.18 -2.31
N VAL A 123 -3.06 15.06 -3.28
CA VAL A 123 -2.79 14.69 -4.67
C VAL A 123 -1.51 13.84 -4.78
N LEU A 124 -0.43 14.22 -4.09
CA LEU A 124 0.81 13.43 -4.09
C LEU A 124 0.59 12.03 -3.49
N ASN A 125 -0.14 11.92 -2.37
CA ASN A 125 -0.52 10.63 -1.80
C ASN A 125 -1.33 9.79 -2.78
N PHE A 126 -2.28 10.40 -3.49
CA PHE A 126 -3.10 9.71 -4.50
C PHE A 126 -2.24 9.19 -5.67
N LEU A 127 -1.27 9.98 -6.14
CA LEU A 127 -0.32 9.56 -7.17
C LEU A 127 0.52 8.37 -6.70
N PHE A 128 1.10 8.45 -5.49
CA PHE A 128 1.83 7.35 -4.88
C PHE A 128 0.98 6.08 -4.79
N LEU A 129 -0.26 6.21 -4.31
CA LEU A 129 -1.20 5.11 -4.14
C LEU A 129 -1.55 4.45 -5.49
N SER A 130 -1.81 5.24 -6.53
CA SER A 130 -2.13 4.73 -7.86
C SER A 130 -0.98 3.92 -8.47
N ALA A 131 0.24 4.43 -8.38
CA ALA A 131 1.42 3.77 -8.93
C ALA A 131 1.79 2.51 -8.11
N GLN A 132 1.65 2.56 -6.78
CA GLN A 132 1.78 1.38 -5.93
C GLN A 132 0.75 0.31 -6.30
N MET A 133 -0.50 0.71 -6.53
CA MET A 133 -1.54 -0.24 -6.88
C MET A 133 -1.29 -0.95 -8.20
N TYR A 134 -0.81 -0.20 -9.19
CA TYR A 134 -0.37 -0.75 -10.47
C TYR A 134 0.70 -1.82 -10.28
N HIS A 135 1.79 -1.52 -9.57
CA HIS A 135 2.88 -2.50 -9.39
C HIS A 135 2.51 -3.65 -8.45
N ALA A 136 1.68 -3.40 -7.43
CA ALA A 136 1.20 -4.43 -6.51
C ALA A 136 0.32 -5.48 -7.22
N TYR A 137 -0.46 -5.09 -8.22
CA TYR A 137 -1.20 -6.04 -9.06
C TYR A 137 -0.25 -7.04 -9.74
N TYR A 138 0.82 -6.54 -10.38
CA TYR A 138 1.80 -7.40 -11.04
C TYR A 138 2.59 -8.25 -10.06
N ALA A 139 3.00 -7.68 -8.92
CA ALA A 139 3.68 -8.42 -7.86
C ALA A 139 2.81 -9.58 -7.35
N CYS A 140 1.54 -9.31 -7.06
CA CYS A 140 0.59 -10.33 -6.59
C CYS A 140 0.39 -11.45 -7.63
N ARG A 141 0.18 -11.09 -8.91
CA ARG A 141 0.05 -12.07 -9.99
C ARG A 141 1.31 -12.94 -10.12
N ALA A 142 2.50 -12.35 -10.01
CA ALA A 142 3.75 -13.09 -10.08
C ALA A 142 3.91 -14.06 -8.89
N SER A 143 3.66 -13.59 -7.67
CA SER A 143 3.75 -14.42 -6.45
C SER A 143 2.77 -15.59 -6.47
N ILE A 144 1.52 -15.39 -6.91
CA ILE A 144 0.54 -16.48 -7.04
C ILE A 144 1.05 -17.55 -8.01
N ARG A 145 1.52 -17.16 -9.21
CA ARG A 145 2.02 -18.11 -10.21
C ARG A 145 3.19 -18.94 -9.67
N ARG A 146 4.10 -18.32 -8.92
CA ARG A 146 5.24 -19.00 -8.28
C ARG A 146 4.76 -20.01 -7.22
N GLN A 147 3.85 -19.61 -6.34
CA GLN A 147 3.31 -20.50 -5.31
C GLN A 147 2.56 -21.69 -5.93
N THR A 148 1.75 -21.46 -6.97
CA THR A 148 1.07 -22.54 -7.70
C THR A 148 2.06 -23.50 -8.36
N ALA A 149 3.11 -22.98 -9.01
CA ALA A 149 4.13 -23.83 -9.63
C ALA A 149 4.90 -24.67 -8.60
N MET A 150 5.21 -24.10 -7.43
CA MET A 150 5.84 -24.84 -6.33
C MET A 150 4.93 -25.94 -5.79
N PHE A 151 3.64 -25.65 -5.61
CA PHE A 151 2.65 -26.63 -5.16
C PHE A 151 2.52 -27.81 -6.14
N MET A 152 2.42 -27.53 -7.44
CA MET A 152 2.36 -28.59 -8.47
C MET A 152 3.60 -29.49 -8.42
N ARG A 153 4.80 -28.91 -8.32
CA ARG A 153 6.06 -29.67 -8.19
C ARG A 153 6.09 -30.56 -6.95
N LEU A 154 5.52 -30.10 -5.83
CA LEU A 154 5.42 -30.91 -4.60
C LEU A 154 4.45 -32.08 -4.78
N CYS A 155 3.32 -31.88 -5.47
CA CYS A 155 2.39 -32.96 -5.80
C CYS A 155 3.03 -34.02 -6.70
N ASP A 156 3.77 -33.60 -7.74
CA ASP A 156 4.46 -34.53 -8.65
C ASP A 156 5.51 -35.38 -7.92
N ALA A 157 6.25 -34.76 -6.99
CA ALA A 157 7.26 -35.45 -6.18
C ALA A 157 6.65 -36.48 -5.21
N ASP A 158 5.45 -36.22 -4.66
CA ASP A 158 4.74 -37.17 -3.79
C ASP A 158 4.21 -38.38 -4.59
N GLN A 159 3.74 -38.15 -5.81
CA GLN A 159 3.29 -39.24 -6.70
C GLN A 159 4.45 -40.16 -7.11
N GLY A 160 5.62 -39.60 -7.44
CA GLY A 160 6.81 -40.39 -7.79
C GLY A 160 7.36 -41.25 -6.64
N LYS A 161 7.13 -40.85 -5.38
CA LYS A 161 7.50 -41.66 -4.20
C LYS A 161 6.56 -42.83 -3.93
N LYS A 162 5.30 -42.75 -4.35
CA LYS A 162 4.30 -43.81 -4.15
C LYS A 162 4.37 -44.92 -5.21
N SER A 163 5.06 -44.67 -6.32
CA SER A 163 5.24 -45.62 -7.42
C SER A 163 6.52 -46.48 -7.32
N VAL A 164 7.30 -46.33 -6.25
CA VAL A 164 8.52 -47.08 -5.93
C VAL A 164 8.29 -47.88 -4.66
#